data_AF-A0A814ELN5-F1
#
_entry.id   AF-A0A814ELN5-F1
#
_cell.length_a   1.000
_cell.length_b   1.000
_cell.length_c   1.000
_cell.angle_alpha   90.00
_cell.angle_beta   90.00
_cell.angle_gamma   90.00
#
_symmetry.space_group_name_H-M   'P 1'
#
loop_
_entity.id
_entity.type
_entity.pdbx_description
1 polymer ?
#
loop_
_entity_poly.entity_id
_entity_poly.type
_entity_poly.pdbx_seq_one_letter_code
_entity_poly.pdbx_strand_id
1 'polypeptide(L)'
;MLDITLNYLCPLEYYVIDPNHSFCSQPYPGVIDQQITSFERAHILQMHNHERRLVHGTNIQKMYWNDDLAEIALRYARGCIFDHDKSIQRNLPKIPLSTGQNLAMGYENWTQAIQGWIEEKEHYFYGYPSAGIVTHYTQMIWHSTALVGCAATICPPYGPYTIPWPFYICNYITGQLNSDFHRPYDQGSHDQSLHDCQGKVCLYNGTLDLNTCECKCSTYASGSQCERLNCSILPPCLYYSSSSCIAVNVPLECPRLCGLCDRYEVLKNVYGENNLAPNMLTVKPTMTTTTISSIKKKSRGRKLKNKLRNRYLKRNLTTKMNFFSVSTRIISKKILRTTATTTTILPVPIKNDSSHLSLCSYLLHIIVIIIIIIIDNFF
;
A
#
# COMPACT_ATOMS: atom_id res chain seq x y z
N MET A 1 35.06 11.05 -18.68
CA MET A 1 33.80 11.07 -19.44
C MET A 1 32.72 10.52 -18.52
N LEU A 2 31.93 11.40 -17.92
CA LEU A 2 30.67 11.03 -17.27
C LEU A 2 29.72 10.62 -18.40
N ASP A 3 29.22 9.40 -18.36
CA ASP A 3 28.19 8.91 -19.27
C ASP A 3 26.86 9.60 -18.90
N ILE A 4 26.65 10.78 -19.47
CA ILE A 4 25.40 11.54 -19.42
C ILE A 4 24.50 10.99 -20.53
N THR A 5 23.99 9.76 -20.38
CA THR A 5 22.88 9.26 -21.21
C THR A 5 22.12 8.10 -20.54
N LEU A 6 21.31 8.41 -19.54
CA LEU A 6 20.07 7.65 -19.30
C LEU A 6 18.95 8.68 -19.11
N ASN A 7 18.00 8.72 -20.05
CA ASN A 7 16.89 9.67 -20.09
C ASN A 7 16.10 9.71 -18.76
N TYR A 8 16.37 10.73 -17.94
CA TYR A 8 15.54 11.15 -16.80
C TYR A 8 14.35 12.02 -17.24
N LEU A 9 13.97 11.96 -18.51
CA LEU A 9 12.79 12.67 -19.00
C LEU A 9 11.54 11.94 -18.50
N CYS A 10 10.78 12.62 -17.64
CA CYS A 10 9.42 12.27 -17.26
C CYS A 10 8.59 12.04 -18.52
N PRO A 11 8.10 10.81 -18.80
CA PRO A 11 7.31 10.57 -20.01
C PRO A 11 6.04 11.42 -19.97
N LEU A 12 5.65 11.95 -21.14
CA LEU A 12 4.59 12.93 -21.25
C LEU A 12 3.27 12.41 -20.65
N GLU A 13 2.97 11.13 -20.85
CA GLU A 13 1.77 10.47 -20.34
C GLU A 13 1.66 10.46 -18.80
N TYR A 14 2.78 10.53 -18.08
CA TYR A 14 2.82 10.65 -16.63
C TYR A 14 2.84 12.11 -16.19
N TYR A 15 3.60 12.95 -16.90
CA TYR A 15 3.71 14.38 -16.62
C TYR A 15 2.35 15.09 -16.64
N VAL A 16 1.48 14.74 -17.60
CA VAL A 16 0.14 15.34 -17.74
C VAL A 16 -0.85 14.88 -16.66
N ILE A 17 -0.54 13.82 -15.90
CA ILE A 17 -1.32 13.41 -14.73
C ILE A 17 -1.01 14.33 -13.56
N ASP A 18 0.28 14.48 -13.25
CA ASP A 18 0.79 15.41 -12.24
C ASP A 18 2.26 15.71 -12.59
N PRO A 19 2.70 16.98 -12.64
CA PRO A 19 4.11 17.31 -12.89
C PRO A 19 5.08 16.73 -11.85
N ASN A 20 4.59 16.43 -10.64
CA ASN A 20 5.31 15.75 -9.57
C ASN A 20 4.90 14.27 -9.46
N HIS A 21 4.42 13.66 -10.55
CA HIS A 21 4.11 12.24 -10.59
C HIS A 21 5.33 11.42 -10.16
N SER A 22 5.12 10.37 -9.37
CA SER A 22 6.18 9.56 -8.76
C SER A 22 7.09 8.88 -9.77
N PHE A 23 6.58 8.57 -10.96
CA PHE A 23 7.40 8.10 -12.09
C PHE A 23 8.53 9.09 -12.46
N CYS A 24 8.30 10.38 -12.21
CA CYS A 24 9.17 11.48 -12.59
C CYS A 24 10.10 11.93 -11.44
N SER A 25 9.97 11.31 -10.27
CA SER A 25 10.82 11.54 -9.11
C SER A 25 12.27 11.19 -9.41
N GLN A 26 13.17 12.00 -8.86
CA GLN A 26 14.60 11.75 -8.91
C GLN A 26 15.01 10.79 -7.77
N PRO A 27 15.94 9.86 -8.02
CA PRO A 27 16.41 8.95 -6.99
C PRO A 27 17.25 9.67 -5.94
N TYR A 28 17.14 9.25 -4.69
CA TYR A 28 18.01 9.71 -3.61
C TYR A 28 19.44 9.18 -3.82
N PRO A 29 20.50 10.00 -3.64
CA PRO A 29 21.88 9.56 -3.84
C PRO A 29 22.26 8.37 -2.95
N GLY A 30 22.72 7.28 -3.57
CA GLY A 30 23.15 6.07 -2.85
C GLY A 30 22.04 5.07 -2.52
N VAL A 31 20.81 5.29 -3.00
CA VAL A 31 19.76 4.26 -2.96
C VAL A 31 20.14 3.05 -3.81
N ILE A 32 19.79 1.85 -3.32
CA ILE A 32 20.04 0.58 -4.01
C ILE A 32 18.70 -0.08 -4.31
N ASP A 33 18.39 -0.29 -5.58
CA ASP A 33 17.19 -1.04 -5.97
C ASP A 33 17.29 -2.51 -5.53
N GLN A 34 16.22 -3.04 -4.93
CA GLN A 34 16.07 -4.47 -4.73
C GLN A 34 15.23 -5.06 -5.86
N GLN A 35 15.83 -5.92 -6.67
CA GLN A 35 15.11 -6.61 -7.73
C GLN A 35 14.13 -7.62 -7.13
N ILE A 36 12.84 -7.45 -7.41
CA ILE A 36 11.82 -8.45 -7.07
C ILE A 36 11.93 -9.61 -8.06
N THR A 37 12.27 -10.78 -7.53
CA THR A 37 12.31 -12.03 -8.30
C THR A 37 10.91 -12.50 -8.67
N SER A 38 10.80 -13.37 -9.67
CA SER A 38 9.51 -14.02 -10.01
C SER A 38 8.93 -14.83 -8.85
N PHE A 39 9.80 -15.39 -7.99
CA PHE A 39 9.39 -16.08 -6.77
C PHE A 39 8.78 -15.11 -5.75
N GLU A 40 9.44 -13.99 -5.47
CA GLU A 40 8.91 -12.98 -4.55
C GLU A 40 7.61 -12.38 -5.09
N ARG A 41 7.52 -12.07 -6.38
CA ARG A 41 6.28 -11.64 -7.03
C ARG A 41 5.12 -12.60 -6.77
N ALA A 42 5.34 -13.90 -7.02
CA ALA A 42 4.34 -14.93 -6.78
C ALA A 42 4.00 -15.06 -5.29
N HIS A 43 4.99 -14.93 -4.40
CA HIS A 43 4.81 -15.02 -2.96
C HIS A 43 4.00 -13.84 -2.40
N ILE A 44 4.30 -12.61 -2.84
CA ILE A 44 3.55 -11.40 -2.50
C ILE A 44 2.08 -11.58 -2.89
N LEU A 45 1.80 -11.96 -4.14
CA LEU A 45 0.45 -12.25 -4.61
C LEU A 45 -0.24 -13.36 -3.82
N GLN A 46 0.50 -14.42 -3.47
CA GLN A 46 -0.03 -15.54 -2.71
C GLN A 46 -0.48 -15.09 -1.32
N MET A 47 0.31 -14.28 -0.62
CA MET A 47 -0.04 -13.75 0.70
C MET A 47 -1.27 -12.84 0.64
N HIS A 48 -1.33 -11.92 -0.33
CA HIS A 48 -2.49 -11.06 -0.54
C HIS A 48 -3.76 -11.88 -0.82
N ASN A 49 -3.72 -12.77 -1.81
CA ASN A 49 -4.87 -13.58 -2.16
C ASN A 49 -5.21 -14.61 -1.07
N HIS A 50 -4.28 -15.00 -0.20
CA HIS A 50 -4.59 -15.85 0.94
C HIS A 50 -5.49 -15.13 1.93
N GLU A 51 -5.12 -13.94 2.39
CA GLU A 51 -5.96 -13.18 3.33
C GLU A 51 -7.31 -12.80 2.72
N ARG A 52 -7.35 -12.49 1.42
CA ARG A 52 -8.61 -12.25 0.68
C ARG A 52 -9.57 -13.44 0.70
N ARG A 53 -9.07 -14.68 0.76
CA ARG A 53 -9.90 -15.89 0.86
C ARG A 53 -10.39 -16.21 2.27
N LEU A 54 -9.80 -15.59 3.29
CA LEU A 54 -10.14 -15.87 4.69
C LEU A 54 -11.28 -14.99 5.21
N VAL A 55 -11.60 -13.92 4.49
CA VAL A 55 -12.66 -12.99 4.90
C VAL A 55 -14.02 -13.45 4.37
N HIS A 56 -15.08 -13.05 5.07
CA HIS A 56 -16.46 -13.43 4.76
C HIS A 56 -17.08 -12.45 3.76
N GLY A 57 -16.46 -12.29 2.58
CA GLY A 57 -16.84 -11.31 1.57
C GLY A 57 -17.42 -11.95 0.30
N THR A 58 -18.51 -11.39 -0.24
CA THR A 58 -19.19 -11.93 -1.44
C THR A 58 -18.73 -11.29 -2.75
N ASN A 59 -18.02 -10.16 -2.69
CA ASN A 59 -17.65 -9.35 -3.85
C ASN A 59 -16.13 -9.19 -4.00
N ILE A 60 -15.34 -10.10 -3.43
CA ILE A 60 -13.88 -10.00 -3.39
C ILE A 60 -13.26 -10.54 -4.67
N GLN A 61 -12.56 -9.66 -5.39
CA GLN A 61 -11.83 -10.02 -6.60
C GLN A 61 -10.52 -10.73 -6.28
N LYS A 62 -10.08 -11.62 -7.17
CA LYS A 62 -8.72 -12.16 -7.14
C LYS A 62 -7.73 -11.08 -7.61
N MET A 63 -6.68 -10.87 -6.82
CA MET A 63 -5.65 -9.88 -7.09
C MET A 63 -4.57 -10.44 -8.02
N TYR A 64 -4.11 -9.62 -8.96
CA TYR A 64 -3.11 -9.94 -9.97
C TYR A 64 -1.95 -8.95 -9.95
N TRP A 65 -0.80 -9.35 -10.50
CA TRP A 65 0.37 -8.49 -10.57
C TRP A 65 0.32 -7.57 -11.79
N ASN A 66 0.73 -6.31 -11.59
CA ASN A 66 0.90 -5.33 -12.66
C ASN A 66 2.32 -4.71 -12.60
N ASP A 67 3.08 -4.83 -13.70
CA ASP A 67 4.47 -4.36 -13.78
C ASP A 67 4.56 -2.84 -13.87
N ASP A 68 3.54 -2.15 -14.39
CA ASP A 68 3.55 -0.70 -14.47
C ASP A 68 3.31 -0.08 -13.09
N LEU A 69 2.43 -0.68 -12.26
CA LEU A 69 2.32 -0.33 -10.84
C LEU A 69 3.63 -0.56 -10.09
N ALA A 70 4.31 -1.67 -10.37
CA ALA A 70 5.60 -2.00 -9.75
C ALA A 70 6.69 -0.98 -10.14
N GLU A 71 6.71 -0.52 -11.40
CA GLU A 71 7.63 0.52 -11.86
C GLU A 71 7.36 1.85 -11.14
N ILE A 72 6.10 2.28 -11.01
CA ILE A 72 5.76 3.49 -10.24
C ILE A 72 6.20 3.34 -8.78
N ALA A 73 5.93 2.18 -8.17
CA ALA A 73 6.35 1.91 -6.80
C ALA A 73 7.88 1.99 -6.65
N LEU A 74 8.64 1.49 -7.63
CA LEU A 74 10.10 1.55 -7.63
C LEU A 74 10.60 3.00 -7.76
N ARG A 75 10.00 3.77 -8.65
CA ARG A 75 10.33 5.19 -8.85
C ARG A 75 10.10 6.00 -7.58
N TYR A 76 9.02 5.73 -6.86
CA TYR A 76 8.76 6.36 -5.57
C TYR A 76 9.71 5.88 -4.47
N ALA A 77 9.94 4.57 -4.36
CA ALA A 77 10.83 3.97 -3.36
C ALA A 77 12.25 4.52 -3.43
N ARG A 78 12.75 4.82 -4.64
CA ARG A 78 14.06 5.46 -4.85
C ARG A 78 14.20 6.81 -4.17
N GLY A 79 13.11 7.51 -3.87
CA GLY A 79 13.13 8.77 -3.13
C GLY A 79 13.50 8.62 -1.66
N CYS A 80 13.42 7.41 -1.10
CA CYS A 80 13.72 7.13 0.32
C CYS A 80 12.94 8.00 1.32
N ILE A 81 11.69 8.29 0.99
CA ILE A 81 10.75 9.03 1.83
C ILE A 81 9.74 8.02 2.38
N PHE A 82 9.78 7.75 3.69
CA PHE A 82 8.80 6.89 4.36
C PHE A 82 7.52 7.67 4.68
N ASP A 83 6.84 8.11 3.62
CA ASP A 83 5.53 8.77 3.65
C ASP A 83 4.80 8.44 2.34
N HIS A 84 3.49 8.64 2.29
CA HIS A 84 2.71 8.43 1.08
C HIS A 84 2.86 9.60 0.10
N ASP A 85 3.06 9.31 -1.18
CA ASP A 85 2.81 10.28 -2.25
C ASP A 85 1.32 10.62 -2.33
N LYS A 86 0.95 11.65 -3.11
CA LYS A 86 -0.47 11.91 -3.38
C LYS A 86 -1.02 10.80 -4.28
N SER A 87 -2.28 10.40 -4.09
CA SER A 87 -2.89 9.34 -4.91
C SER A 87 -2.78 9.59 -6.41
N ILE A 88 -2.98 10.83 -6.86
CA ILE A 88 -2.83 11.21 -8.27
C ILE A 88 -1.40 11.00 -8.81
N GLN A 89 -0.37 11.13 -7.97
CA GLN A 89 1.04 11.01 -8.34
C GLN A 89 1.48 9.57 -8.58
N ARG A 90 0.64 8.59 -8.25
CA ARG A 90 0.90 7.16 -8.50
C ARG A 90 -0.12 6.51 -9.42
N ASN A 91 -0.95 7.30 -10.11
CA ASN A 91 -1.94 6.77 -11.05
C ASN A 91 -1.31 6.33 -12.37
N LEU A 92 -1.82 5.23 -12.92
CA LEU A 92 -1.40 4.79 -14.24
C LEU A 92 -2.05 5.61 -15.35
N PRO A 93 -1.33 5.98 -16.42
CA PRO A 93 -1.88 6.77 -17.51
C PRO A 93 -3.11 6.14 -18.17
N LYS A 94 -3.05 4.83 -18.46
CA LYS A 94 -4.17 4.09 -19.09
C LYS A 94 -5.23 3.59 -18.10
N ILE A 95 -5.02 3.74 -16.78
CA ILE A 95 -5.97 3.31 -15.75
C ILE A 95 -6.24 4.51 -14.83
N PRO A 96 -7.15 5.42 -15.21
CA PRO A 96 -7.43 6.64 -14.46
C PRO A 96 -8.32 6.39 -13.23
N LEU A 97 -7.98 5.36 -12.45
CA LEU A 97 -8.64 5.00 -11.20
C LEU A 97 -7.76 5.40 -10.02
N SER A 98 -8.37 5.50 -8.83
CA SER A 98 -7.62 5.73 -7.59
C SER A 98 -6.61 4.61 -7.34
N THR A 99 -5.37 5.00 -7.05
CA THR A 99 -4.31 4.06 -6.67
C THR A 99 -4.04 4.12 -5.17
N GLY A 100 -4.15 2.99 -4.49
CA GLY A 100 -3.82 2.80 -3.07
C GLY A 100 -2.34 2.49 -2.87
N GLN A 101 -1.86 2.53 -1.63
CA GLN A 101 -0.46 2.26 -1.33
C GLN A 101 -0.30 1.70 0.09
N ASN A 102 0.53 0.67 0.24
CA ASN A 102 1.04 0.22 1.53
C ASN A 102 2.55 0.39 1.57
N LEU A 103 3.06 0.85 2.71
CA LEU A 103 4.49 1.08 2.96
C LEU A 103 4.96 0.20 4.12
N ALA A 104 6.19 -0.28 4.05
CA ALA A 104 6.86 -0.96 5.15
C ALA A 104 8.35 -0.65 5.12
N MET A 105 8.99 -0.55 6.29
CA MET A 105 10.42 -0.28 6.38
C MET A 105 11.08 -1.13 7.48
N GLY A 106 12.38 -1.40 7.33
CA GLY A 106 13.18 -2.07 8.36
C GLY A 106 12.99 -3.58 8.49
N TYR A 107 12.12 -4.19 7.68
CA TYR A 107 11.96 -5.64 7.61
C TYR A 107 13.07 -6.31 6.82
N GLU A 108 13.40 -7.57 7.11
CA GLU A 108 14.48 -8.29 6.44
C GLU A 108 14.12 -8.74 5.02
N ASN A 109 12.84 -8.98 4.74
CA ASN A 109 12.34 -9.49 3.47
C ASN A 109 10.84 -9.22 3.29
N TRP A 110 10.33 -9.46 2.08
CA TRP A 110 8.92 -9.32 1.71
C TRP A 110 7.95 -10.10 2.60
N THR A 111 8.31 -11.31 3.05
CA THR A 111 7.44 -12.10 3.92
C THR A 111 7.20 -11.36 5.23
N GLN A 112 8.24 -10.82 5.86
CA GLN A 112 8.10 -10.07 7.11
C GLN A 112 7.37 -8.73 6.90
N ALA A 113 7.66 -8.01 5.82
CA ALA A 113 6.99 -6.75 5.51
C ALA A 113 5.47 -6.94 5.32
N ILE A 114 5.06 -7.94 4.53
CA ILE A 114 3.63 -8.24 4.33
C ILE A 114 3.01 -8.81 5.60
N GLN A 115 3.73 -9.64 6.34
CA GLN A 115 3.24 -10.13 7.62
C GLN A 115 2.93 -8.99 8.60
N GLY A 116 3.76 -7.93 8.63
CA GLY A 116 3.47 -6.73 9.42
C GLY A 116 2.15 -6.05 9.01
N TRP A 117 1.84 -5.98 7.71
CA TRP A 117 0.53 -5.50 7.25
C TRP A 117 -0.62 -6.45 7.63
N ILE A 118 -0.39 -7.76 7.60
CA ILE A 118 -1.40 -8.77 7.96
C ILE A 118 -1.72 -8.74 9.45
N GLU A 119 -0.72 -8.52 10.31
CA GLU A 119 -0.87 -8.51 11.78
C GLU A 119 -1.85 -7.44 12.27
N GLU A 120 -2.08 -6.37 11.50
CA GLU A 120 -3.11 -5.37 11.82
C GLU A 120 -4.52 -5.95 11.91
N LYS A 121 -4.77 -7.13 11.33
CA LYS A 121 -6.06 -7.82 11.45
C LYS A 121 -6.45 -8.12 12.89
N GLU A 122 -5.50 -8.19 13.82
CA GLU A 122 -5.75 -8.37 15.25
C GLU A 122 -6.53 -7.18 15.86
N HIS A 123 -6.48 -6.02 15.21
CA HIS A 123 -7.17 -4.79 15.63
C HIS A 123 -8.37 -4.43 14.73
N TYR A 124 -8.64 -5.25 13.71
CA TYR A 124 -9.69 -5.01 12.74
C TYR A 124 -10.97 -5.78 13.09
N PHE A 125 -12.08 -5.04 13.17
CA PHE A 125 -13.42 -5.58 13.38
C PHE A 125 -14.35 -5.03 12.31
N TYR A 126 -14.90 -5.89 11.46
CA TYR A 126 -15.74 -5.47 10.34
C TYR A 126 -16.90 -4.59 10.82
N GLY A 127 -17.03 -3.40 10.23
CA GLY A 127 -18.09 -2.43 10.50
C GLY A 127 -17.95 -1.65 11.80
N TYR A 128 -16.89 -1.86 12.58
CA TYR A 128 -16.64 -1.18 13.86
C TYR A 128 -15.33 -0.38 13.83
N PRO A 129 -15.21 0.68 14.64
CA PRO A 129 -13.96 1.39 14.82
C PRO A 129 -12.84 0.45 15.28
N SER A 130 -11.65 0.63 14.71
CA SER A 130 -10.47 -0.17 15.05
C SER A 130 -9.69 0.42 16.22
N ALA A 131 -9.05 -0.46 16.99
CA ALA A 131 -8.12 -0.08 18.05
C ALA A 131 -6.69 -0.06 17.50
N GLY A 132 -6.36 0.91 16.65
CA GLY A 132 -5.02 1.04 16.04
C GLY A 132 -5.05 1.24 14.51
N ILE A 133 -3.88 1.10 13.90
CA ILE A 133 -3.73 1.15 12.44
C ILE A 133 -4.19 -0.18 11.87
N VAL A 134 -5.16 -0.13 10.96
CA VAL A 134 -5.68 -1.30 10.23
C VAL A 134 -5.66 -1.11 8.72
N THR A 135 -5.18 0.05 8.28
CA THR A 135 -5.34 0.53 6.91
C THR A 135 -4.48 -0.25 5.92
N HIS A 136 -3.39 -0.89 6.34
CA HIS A 136 -2.62 -1.74 5.46
C HIS A 136 -3.36 -3.06 5.23
N TYR A 137 -3.90 -3.67 6.30
CA TYR A 137 -4.70 -4.89 6.18
C TYR A 137 -5.97 -4.67 5.35
N THR A 138 -6.72 -3.60 5.61
CA THR A 138 -7.97 -3.32 4.88
C THR A 138 -7.72 -3.06 3.40
N GLN A 139 -6.58 -2.48 3.02
CA GLN A 139 -6.18 -2.34 1.61
C GLN A 139 -5.91 -3.71 0.96
N MET A 140 -5.29 -4.65 1.68
CA MET A 140 -5.03 -6.00 1.15
C MET A 140 -6.32 -6.77 0.84
N ILE A 141 -7.35 -6.59 1.67
CA ILE A 141 -8.66 -7.27 1.55
C ILE A 141 -9.74 -6.41 0.87
N TRP A 142 -9.39 -5.24 0.34
CA TRP A 142 -10.32 -4.34 -0.32
C TRP A 142 -10.97 -4.98 -1.55
N HIS A 143 -12.29 -5.04 -1.59
CA HIS A 143 -13.04 -5.90 -2.50
C HIS A 143 -12.73 -5.64 -3.98
N SER A 144 -12.66 -4.35 -4.36
CA SER A 144 -12.44 -3.90 -5.74
C SER A 144 -10.97 -3.81 -6.14
N THR A 145 -10.03 -4.08 -5.23
CA THR A 145 -8.60 -4.14 -5.57
C THR A 145 -8.30 -5.40 -6.37
N ALA A 146 -8.06 -5.22 -7.66
CA ALA A 146 -7.79 -6.29 -8.62
C ALA A 146 -6.31 -6.39 -9.01
N LEU A 147 -5.54 -5.30 -8.88
CA LEU A 147 -4.13 -5.24 -9.29
C LEU A 147 -3.24 -4.76 -8.16
N VAL A 148 -2.03 -5.33 -8.09
CA VAL A 148 -0.94 -4.88 -7.21
C VAL A 148 0.38 -4.87 -7.96
N GLY A 149 1.22 -3.87 -7.69
CA GLY A 149 2.61 -3.86 -8.13
C GLY A 149 3.48 -3.31 -7.01
N CYS A 150 4.56 -4.01 -6.69
CA CYS A 150 5.40 -3.68 -5.55
C CYS A 150 6.85 -3.43 -5.98
N ALA A 151 7.59 -2.73 -5.13
CA ALA A 151 9.02 -2.49 -5.27
C ALA A 151 9.68 -2.41 -3.90
N ALA A 152 10.99 -2.69 -3.88
CA ALA A 152 11.80 -2.50 -2.68
C ALA A 152 13.12 -1.81 -3.03
N THR A 153 13.64 -1.03 -2.09
CA THR A 153 14.96 -0.40 -2.17
C THR A 153 15.68 -0.54 -0.82
N ILE A 154 17.01 -0.40 -0.81
CA ILE A 154 17.78 -0.13 0.39
C ILE A 154 18.12 1.35 0.39
N CYS A 155 17.54 2.06 1.34
CA CYS A 155 17.78 3.47 1.53
C CYS A 155 19.05 3.71 2.34
N PRO A 156 19.93 4.63 1.91
CA PRO A 156 21.12 4.96 2.67
C PRO A 156 20.75 5.67 3.99
N PRO A 157 21.70 5.77 4.93
CA PRO A 157 21.49 6.54 6.15
C PRO A 157 21.07 7.99 5.84
N TYR A 158 19.98 8.44 6.44
CA TYR A 158 19.45 9.79 6.27
C TYR A 158 18.58 10.19 7.46
N GLY A 159 18.72 11.44 7.91
CA GLY A 159 17.94 11.99 9.02
C GLY A 159 18.05 11.13 10.28
N PRO A 160 16.93 10.65 10.86
CA PRO A 160 16.94 9.80 12.06
C PRO A 160 17.42 8.36 11.80
N TYR A 161 17.54 7.92 10.55
CA TYR A 161 17.95 6.56 10.20
C TYR A 161 19.47 6.50 10.00
N THR A 162 20.19 6.01 11.02
CA THR A 162 21.67 6.01 11.06
C THR A 162 22.32 4.83 10.34
N ILE A 163 21.55 3.85 9.88
CA ILE A 163 22.01 2.68 9.12
C ILE A 163 21.17 2.52 7.84
N PRO A 164 21.68 1.84 6.80
CA PRO A 164 20.87 1.52 5.64
C PRO A 164 19.63 0.72 6.02
N TRP A 165 18.48 1.07 5.46
CA TRP A 165 17.19 0.47 5.83
C TRP A 165 16.42 0.01 4.59
N PRO A 166 15.89 -1.22 4.58
CA PRO A 166 15.00 -1.68 3.51
C PRO A 166 13.69 -0.89 3.53
N PHE A 167 13.24 -0.46 2.35
CA PHE A 167 11.96 0.20 2.12
C PHE A 167 11.13 -0.60 1.11
N TYR A 168 9.91 -0.96 1.50
CA TYR A 168 8.98 -1.77 0.72
C TYR A 168 7.72 -0.97 0.42
N ILE A 169 7.29 -1.00 -0.85
CA ILE A 169 6.09 -0.30 -1.31
C ILE A 169 5.27 -1.26 -2.16
N CYS A 170 3.96 -1.31 -1.95
CA CYS A 170 3.00 -1.89 -2.88
C CYS A 170 1.95 -0.83 -3.26
N ASN A 171 1.73 -0.65 -4.57
CA ASN A 171 0.64 0.17 -5.11
C ASN A 171 -0.52 -0.75 -5.57
N TYR A 172 -1.75 -0.28 -5.40
CA TYR A 172 -2.97 -1.08 -5.58
C TYR A 172 -4.00 -0.38 -6.48
N ILE A 173 -4.64 -1.11 -7.40
CA ILE A 173 -5.80 -0.62 -8.15
C ILE A 173 -7.03 -1.51 -7.88
N THR A 174 -8.15 -0.98 -7.41
CA THR A 174 -8.33 0.40 -6.90
C THR A 174 -7.78 0.55 -5.48
N GLY A 175 -7.43 1.77 -5.08
CA GLY A 175 -7.14 2.08 -3.69
C GLY A 175 -8.40 2.07 -2.80
N GLN A 176 -8.21 1.79 -1.51
CA GLN A 176 -9.29 1.88 -0.53
C GLN A 176 -9.75 3.33 -0.30
N LEU A 177 -11.00 3.50 0.11
CA LEU A 177 -11.56 4.80 0.45
C LEU A 177 -11.54 5.02 1.96
N ASN A 178 -11.08 6.21 2.40
CA ASN A 178 -10.99 6.55 3.82
C ASN A 178 -12.34 6.51 4.55
N SER A 179 -13.46 6.73 3.83
CA SER A 179 -14.79 6.72 4.41
C SER A 179 -15.30 5.32 4.74
N ASP A 180 -14.68 4.27 4.20
CA ASP A 180 -15.28 2.93 4.21
C ASP A 180 -14.26 1.79 4.46
N PHE A 181 -13.07 2.11 4.97
CA PHE A 181 -12.06 1.09 5.31
C PHE A 181 -12.53 0.10 6.39
N HIS A 182 -13.55 0.44 7.18
CA HIS A 182 -14.16 -0.48 8.14
C HIS A 182 -15.08 -1.53 7.48
N ARG A 183 -15.52 -1.33 6.23
CA ARG A 183 -16.31 -2.29 5.44
C ARG A 183 -15.67 -2.50 4.06
N PRO A 184 -14.50 -3.15 4.01
CA PRO A 184 -13.72 -3.30 2.77
C PRO A 184 -14.33 -4.27 1.75
N TYR A 185 -15.45 -4.92 2.07
CA TYR A 185 -16.15 -5.88 1.21
C TYR A 185 -17.61 -6.04 1.64
N ASP A 186 -18.45 -6.60 0.77
CA ASP A 186 -19.84 -6.94 1.11
C ASP A 186 -19.85 -8.22 1.94
N GLN A 187 -20.37 -8.14 3.17
CA GLN A 187 -20.47 -9.29 4.06
C GLN A 187 -21.41 -10.37 3.51
N GLY A 188 -21.00 -11.63 3.59
CA GLY A 188 -21.88 -12.76 3.35
C GLY A 188 -21.29 -14.08 3.84
N SER A 189 -21.75 -15.20 3.26
CA SER A 189 -21.21 -16.50 3.62
C SER A 189 -19.73 -16.58 3.24
N HIS A 190 -18.93 -17.23 4.09
CA HIS A 190 -17.54 -17.51 3.79
C HIS A 190 -17.44 -18.52 2.64
N ASP A 191 -17.23 -17.99 1.44
CA ASP A 191 -16.74 -18.76 0.30
C ASP A 191 -15.23 -18.48 0.18
N GLN A 192 -14.42 -19.54 0.16
CA GLN A 192 -12.97 -19.41 -0.06
C GLN A 192 -12.65 -19.09 -1.54
N SER A 193 -13.65 -19.04 -2.41
CA SER A 193 -13.50 -18.65 -3.80
C SER A 193 -13.38 -17.12 -3.94
N LEU A 194 -12.50 -16.68 -4.84
CA LEU A 194 -12.36 -15.27 -5.22
C LEU A 194 -12.95 -15.11 -6.62
N HIS A 195 -13.59 -13.97 -6.87
CA HIS A 195 -14.06 -13.63 -8.22
C HIS A 195 -12.86 -13.41 -9.15
N ASP A 196 -12.69 -14.31 -10.12
CA ASP A 196 -11.52 -14.34 -10.98
C ASP A 196 -11.77 -13.71 -12.34
N CYS A 197 -11.72 -12.38 -12.39
CA CYS A 197 -11.82 -11.61 -13.63
C CYS A 197 -10.45 -11.26 -14.25
N GLN A 198 -9.40 -12.03 -13.95
CA GLN A 198 -8.07 -11.86 -14.56
C GLN A 198 -7.50 -10.43 -14.41
N GLY A 199 -7.76 -9.78 -13.28
CA GLY A 199 -7.31 -8.41 -13.01
C GLY A 199 -8.06 -7.32 -13.79
N LYS A 200 -9.15 -7.67 -14.49
CA LYS A 200 -9.97 -6.69 -15.22
C LYS A 200 -10.54 -5.64 -14.27
N VAL A 201 -10.38 -4.37 -14.63
CA VAL A 201 -11.05 -3.23 -14.01
C VAL A 201 -11.77 -2.42 -15.08
N CYS A 202 -12.89 -1.80 -14.73
CA CYS A 202 -13.66 -0.96 -15.65
C CYS A 202 -13.28 0.51 -15.46
N LEU A 203 -13.01 1.19 -16.55
CA LEU A 203 -12.51 2.56 -16.56
C LEU A 203 -13.66 3.58 -16.62
N TYR A 204 -13.34 4.85 -16.35
CA TYR A 204 -14.26 5.98 -16.53
C TYR A 204 -15.67 5.78 -15.93
N ASN A 205 -15.70 5.36 -14.66
CA ASN A 205 -16.92 5.07 -13.90
C ASN A 205 -17.75 3.89 -14.44
N GLY A 206 -17.14 2.98 -15.19
CA GLY A 206 -17.73 1.69 -15.54
C GLY A 206 -17.82 0.76 -14.33
N THR A 207 -18.80 -0.15 -14.35
CA THR A 207 -19.02 -1.16 -13.29
C THR A 207 -18.67 -2.54 -13.81
N LEU A 208 -17.92 -3.32 -13.03
CA LEU A 208 -17.60 -4.72 -13.35
C LEU A 208 -18.68 -5.64 -12.79
N ASP A 209 -19.26 -6.47 -13.63
CA ASP A 209 -20.04 -7.64 -13.18
C ASP A 209 -19.06 -8.77 -12.83
N LEU A 210 -19.03 -9.19 -11.56
CA LEU A 210 -18.10 -10.20 -11.08
C LEU A 210 -18.44 -11.63 -11.54
N ASN A 211 -19.68 -11.88 -11.96
CA ASN A 211 -20.09 -13.20 -12.44
C ASN A 211 -19.75 -13.39 -13.91
N THR A 212 -19.87 -12.34 -14.72
CA THR A 212 -19.59 -12.40 -16.18
C THR A 212 -18.23 -11.84 -16.55
N CYS A 213 -17.60 -11.06 -15.66
CA CYS A 213 -16.38 -10.29 -15.92
C CYS A 213 -16.52 -9.31 -17.08
N GLU A 214 -17.73 -8.79 -17.29
CA GLU A 214 -18.03 -7.77 -18.30
C GLU A 214 -18.15 -6.37 -17.66
N CYS A 215 -17.69 -5.36 -18.39
CA CYS A 215 -17.82 -3.98 -17.97
C CYS A 215 -19.10 -3.37 -18.52
N LYS A 216 -19.92 -2.82 -17.63
CA LYS A 216 -21.01 -1.91 -17.97
C LYS A 216 -20.49 -0.49 -17.93
N CYS A 217 -20.37 0.15 -19.10
CA CYS A 217 -19.80 1.48 -19.21
C CYS A 217 -20.79 2.59 -18.83
N SER A 218 -20.23 3.71 -18.38
CA SER A 218 -20.95 4.98 -18.27
C SER A 218 -21.38 5.47 -19.65
N THR A 219 -22.36 6.37 -19.72
CA THR A 219 -22.93 6.87 -20.98
C THR A 219 -21.92 7.58 -21.88
N TYR A 220 -20.79 8.02 -21.32
CA TYR A 220 -19.73 8.75 -22.01
C TYR A 220 -18.47 7.91 -22.24
N ALA A 221 -18.52 6.60 -22.00
CA ALA A 221 -17.40 5.69 -22.21
C ALA A 221 -17.83 4.43 -22.99
N SER A 222 -16.90 3.82 -23.70
CA SER A 222 -17.15 2.61 -24.51
C SER A 222 -15.92 1.71 -24.61
N GLY A 223 -16.10 0.50 -25.13
CA GLY A 223 -15.05 -0.52 -25.18
C GLY A 223 -15.23 -1.59 -24.11
N SER A 224 -14.40 -2.64 -24.19
CA SER A 224 -14.56 -3.84 -23.35
C SER A 224 -14.20 -3.61 -21.88
N GLN A 225 -13.43 -2.56 -21.61
CA GLN A 225 -13.03 -2.08 -20.29
C GLN A 225 -13.47 -0.62 -20.08
N CYS A 226 -14.34 -0.10 -20.96
CA CYS A 226 -14.75 1.30 -21.03
C CYS A 226 -13.61 2.26 -21.37
N GLU A 227 -12.54 1.79 -21.99
CA GLU A 227 -11.29 2.53 -22.26
C GLU A 227 -11.41 3.72 -23.22
N ARG A 228 -12.49 3.79 -24.01
CA ARG A 228 -12.72 4.86 -24.98
C ARG A 228 -13.66 5.93 -24.42
N LEU A 229 -13.11 7.08 -24.06
CA LEU A 229 -13.82 8.23 -23.52
C LEU A 229 -14.41 9.12 -24.63
N ASN A 230 -15.68 9.53 -24.50
CA ASN A 230 -16.32 10.53 -25.34
C ASN A 230 -16.49 11.85 -24.57
N CYS A 231 -15.54 12.75 -24.78
CA CYS A 231 -15.50 14.04 -24.10
C CYS A 231 -16.65 15.00 -24.51
N SER A 232 -17.36 14.74 -25.61
CA SER A 232 -18.43 15.61 -26.11
C SER A 232 -19.76 15.44 -25.38
N ILE A 233 -19.94 14.36 -24.62
CA ILE A 233 -21.21 14.00 -23.95
C ILE A 233 -21.05 13.80 -22.44
N LEU A 234 -20.09 14.50 -21.83
CA LEU A 234 -19.80 14.39 -20.40
C LEU A 234 -20.91 14.99 -19.52
N PRO A 235 -21.09 14.46 -18.29
CA PRO A 235 -22.03 15.04 -17.33
C PRO A 235 -21.64 16.48 -16.94
N PRO A 236 -22.61 17.35 -16.65
CA PRO A 236 -22.33 18.70 -16.19
C PRO A 236 -21.79 18.70 -14.75
N CYS A 237 -20.78 19.50 -14.49
CA CYS A 237 -20.07 19.56 -13.21
C CYS A 237 -20.68 20.57 -12.22
N LEU A 238 -22.00 20.53 -12.03
CA LEU A 238 -22.75 21.60 -11.36
C LEU A 238 -22.38 21.82 -9.88
N TYR A 239 -21.83 20.80 -9.21
CA TYR A 239 -21.53 20.81 -7.77
C TYR A 239 -20.04 20.85 -7.44
N TYR A 240 -19.17 20.92 -8.45
CA TYR A 240 -17.72 20.80 -8.27
C TYR A 240 -16.98 22.04 -8.72
N SER A 241 -15.91 22.35 -8.00
CA SER A 241 -14.93 23.37 -8.38
C SER A 241 -13.60 22.70 -8.68
N SER A 242 -12.64 23.41 -9.29
CA SER A 242 -11.33 22.84 -9.60
C SER A 242 -10.60 22.30 -8.36
N SER A 243 -10.82 22.88 -7.18
CA SER A 243 -10.26 22.35 -5.93
C SER A 243 -10.87 21.00 -5.52
N SER A 244 -12.07 20.67 -5.96
CA SER A 244 -12.72 19.38 -5.68
C SER A 244 -11.99 18.21 -6.36
N CYS A 245 -11.22 18.46 -7.42
CA CYS A 245 -10.46 17.43 -8.14
C CYS A 245 -9.38 16.73 -7.31
N ILE A 246 -9.07 17.23 -6.10
CA ILE A 246 -8.20 16.55 -5.15
C ILE A 246 -8.82 15.27 -4.58
N ALA A 247 -10.15 15.19 -4.53
CA ALA A 247 -10.86 14.01 -4.04
C ALA A 247 -10.86 12.91 -5.11
N VAL A 248 -10.58 11.67 -4.70
CA VAL A 248 -10.29 10.54 -5.60
C VAL A 248 -11.43 10.18 -6.56
N ASN A 249 -12.68 10.45 -6.20
CA ASN A 249 -13.87 10.16 -7.01
C ASN A 249 -14.21 11.29 -8.01
N VAL A 250 -13.90 12.55 -7.67
CA VAL A 250 -14.35 13.73 -8.44
C VAL A 250 -13.83 13.74 -9.88
N PRO A 251 -12.58 13.33 -10.19
CA PRO A 251 -12.14 13.22 -11.58
C PRO A 251 -12.95 12.25 -12.44
N LEU A 252 -13.59 11.23 -11.85
CA LEU A 252 -14.44 10.30 -12.58
C LEU A 252 -15.88 10.82 -12.74
N GLU A 253 -16.39 11.54 -11.73
CA GLU A 253 -17.72 12.16 -11.77
C GLU A 253 -17.77 13.43 -12.62
N CYS A 254 -16.64 14.14 -12.69
CA CYS A 254 -16.50 15.39 -13.42
C CYS A 254 -15.21 15.42 -14.26
N PRO A 255 -15.15 14.59 -15.33
CA PRO A 255 -13.92 14.37 -16.11
C PRO A 255 -13.35 15.63 -16.76
N ARG A 256 -14.20 16.53 -17.26
CA ARG A 256 -13.75 17.73 -17.98
C ARG A 256 -13.08 18.74 -17.06
N LEU A 257 -13.68 19.03 -15.90
CA LEU A 257 -13.12 19.98 -14.94
C LEU A 257 -11.78 19.51 -14.38
N CYS A 258 -11.63 18.20 -14.17
CA CYS A 258 -10.43 17.60 -13.61
C CYS A 258 -9.42 17.13 -14.68
N GLY A 259 -9.48 17.73 -15.89
CA GLY A 259 -8.49 17.53 -16.95
C GLY A 259 -8.38 16.10 -17.46
N LEU A 260 -9.39 15.24 -17.27
CA LEU A 260 -9.35 13.85 -17.73
C LEU A 260 -9.46 13.76 -19.25
N CYS A 261 -10.18 14.69 -19.89
CA CYS A 261 -10.22 14.80 -21.35
C CYS A 261 -8.89 15.19 -21.98
N ASP A 262 -8.19 16.16 -21.38
CA ASP A 262 -6.89 16.60 -21.90
C ASP A 262 -5.87 15.47 -21.79
N ARG A 263 -5.88 14.77 -20.65
CA ARG A 263 -5.08 13.55 -20.45
C ARG A 263 -5.43 12.47 -21.47
N TYR A 264 -6.71 12.25 -21.74
CA TYR A 264 -7.16 11.26 -22.72
C TYR A 264 -6.67 11.56 -24.14
N GLU A 265 -6.68 12.82 -24.57
CA GLU A 265 -6.14 13.21 -25.88
C GLU A 265 -4.62 13.01 -25.96
N VAL A 266 -3.89 13.26 -24.86
CA VAL A 266 -2.45 12.93 -24.77
C VAL A 266 -2.24 11.42 -24.93
N LEU A 267 -3.04 10.57 -24.27
CA LEU A 267 -2.94 9.11 -24.42
C LEU A 267 -3.21 8.66 -25.86
N LYS A 268 -4.20 9.25 -26.54
CA LYS A 268 -4.47 8.98 -27.95
C LYS A 268 -3.27 9.31 -28.83
N ASN A 269 -2.61 10.44 -28.57
CA ASN A 269 -1.42 10.84 -29.32
C ASN A 269 -0.21 9.93 -29.04
N VAL A 270 -0.04 9.47 -27.79
CA VAL A 270 1.10 8.62 -27.39
C VAL A 270 0.93 7.16 -27.84
N TYR A 271 -0.26 6.58 -27.67
CA TYR A 271 -0.49 5.14 -27.89
C TYR A 271 -1.30 4.82 -29.15
N GLY A 272 -2.05 5.78 -29.69
CA GLY A 272 -3.06 5.56 -30.71
C GLY A 272 -4.40 5.11 -30.14
N GLU A 273 -5.49 5.52 -30.77
CA GLU A 273 -6.88 5.32 -30.30
C GLU A 273 -7.25 3.84 -30.11
N ASN A 274 -6.69 2.95 -30.93
CA ASN A 274 -6.97 1.51 -30.86
C ASN A 274 -6.17 0.78 -29.76
N ASN A 275 -5.21 1.44 -29.09
CA ASN A 275 -4.31 0.84 -28.10
C ASN A 275 -4.48 1.45 -26.70
N LEU A 276 -5.66 2.02 -26.42
CA LEU A 276 -5.98 2.65 -25.14
C LEU A 276 -6.38 1.66 -24.06
N ALA A 277 -6.81 0.45 -24.44
CA ALA A 277 -7.10 -0.61 -23.48
C ALA A 277 -5.81 -0.97 -22.71
N PRO A 278 -5.78 -0.79 -21.38
CA PRO A 278 -4.62 -1.19 -20.58
C PRO A 278 -4.44 -2.70 -20.60
N ASN A 279 -3.18 -3.13 -20.64
CA ASN A 279 -2.87 -4.52 -20.34
C ASN A 279 -2.88 -4.70 -18.82
N MET A 280 -3.91 -5.36 -18.29
CA MET A 280 -4.06 -5.58 -16.85
C MET A 280 -2.99 -6.51 -16.30
N LEU A 281 -2.62 -7.51 -17.11
CA LEU A 281 -1.61 -8.52 -16.82
C LEU A 281 -0.40 -8.28 -17.71
N THR A 282 0.37 -7.25 -17.40
CA THR A 282 1.67 -7.06 -18.04
C THR A 282 2.59 -8.19 -17.60
N VAL A 283 2.88 -9.12 -18.50
CA VAL A 283 4.14 -9.85 -18.46
C VAL A 283 5.07 -9.06 -19.35
N LYS A 284 5.94 -8.22 -18.80
CA LYS A 284 7.02 -7.65 -19.63
C LYS A 284 7.85 -8.80 -20.19
N PRO A 285 8.15 -8.86 -21.50
CA PRO A 285 9.18 -9.74 -22.01
C PRO A 285 10.48 -9.30 -21.36
N THR A 286 11.07 -10.14 -20.53
CA THR A 286 12.46 -9.95 -20.10
C THR A 286 13.33 -10.07 -21.34
N MET A 287 13.77 -8.94 -21.91
CA MET A 287 14.82 -8.96 -22.93
C MET A 287 16.12 -9.44 -22.28
N THR A 288 16.43 -10.72 -22.46
CA THR A 288 17.78 -11.24 -22.71
C THR A 288 17.66 -12.64 -23.28
N THR A 289 17.69 -12.76 -24.61
CA THR A 289 18.14 -13.99 -25.28
C THR A 289 19.64 -14.11 -25.06
N THR A 290 20.04 -14.73 -23.97
CA THR A 290 21.37 -15.34 -23.90
C THR A 290 21.22 -16.78 -24.35
N THR A 291 21.56 -17.02 -25.61
CA THR A 291 21.71 -18.34 -26.20
C THR A 291 22.79 -19.10 -25.42
N ILE A 292 22.40 -19.98 -24.49
CA ILE A 292 23.33 -20.94 -23.91
C ILE A 292 23.42 -22.12 -24.87
N SER A 293 24.25 -21.96 -25.90
CA SER A 293 24.88 -23.10 -26.53
C SER A 293 25.91 -23.70 -25.55
N SER A 294 25.77 -25.00 -25.30
CA SER A 294 26.80 -25.91 -24.78
C SER A 294 27.21 -25.83 -23.29
N ILE A 295 26.48 -26.54 -22.41
CA ILE A 295 27.12 -27.37 -21.37
C ILE A 295 26.37 -28.72 -21.28
N LYS A 296 26.85 -29.72 -22.00
CA LYS A 296 26.58 -31.13 -21.69
C LYS A 296 27.40 -31.51 -20.46
N LYS A 297 26.78 -31.69 -19.29
CA LYS A 297 27.35 -32.53 -18.22
C LYS A 297 26.31 -33.49 -17.67
N LYS A 298 26.61 -34.77 -17.88
CA LYS A 298 25.95 -35.98 -17.38
C LYS A 298 25.66 -35.88 -15.88
N SER A 299 24.41 -36.10 -15.47
CA SER A 299 24.09 -36.51 -14.10
C SER A 299 23.74 -38.00 -14.08
N ARG A 300 24.71 -38.80 -13.64
CA ARG A 300 24.47 -40.15 -13.11
C ARG A 300 23.82 -39.98 -11.74
N GLY A 301 22.67 -40.60 -11.52
CA GLY A 301 22.01 -40.58 -10.22
C GLY A 301 22.80 -41.30 -9.13
N ARG A 302 22.67 -40.81 -7.89
CA ARG A 302 22.45 -41.65 -6.71
C ARG A 302 22.00 -40.80 -5.51
N LYS A 303 21.02 -41.38 -4.81
CA LYS A 303 20.34 -40.96 -3.58
C LYS A 303 21.31 -40.64 -2.44
N LEU A 304 21.01 -39.60 -1.66
CA LEU A 304 21.08 -39.69 -0.19
C LEU A 304 20.03 -38.79 0.46
N LYS A 305 19.05 -39.44 1.11
CA LYS A 305 17.97 -38.84 1.91
C LYS A 305 18.48 -38.43 3.30
N ASN A 306 17.82 -37.43 3.87
CA ASN A 306 17.51 -37.27 5.30
C ASN A 306 18.66 -37.33 6.31
N LYS A 307 19.34 -36.20 6.55
CA LYS A 307 19.93 -35.92 7.89
C LYS A 307 20.21 -34.45 8.24
N LEU A 308 19.53 -33.47 7.61
CA LEU A 308 19.75 -32.04 7.89
C LEU A 308 18.49 -31.26 8.33
N ARG A 309 17.35 -31.93 8.57
CA ARG A 309 16.10 -31.27 8.98
C ARG A 309 15.98 -31.01 10.50
N ASN A 310 16.87 -31.56 11.34
CA ASN A 310 16.77 -31.46 12.81
C ASN A 310 17.82 -30.58 13.51
N ARG A 311 18.68 -29.84 12.77
CA ARG A 311 19.58 -28.84 13.37
C ARG A 311 19.13 -27.38 13.19
N TYR A 312 18.16 -27.14 12.32
CA TYR A 312 17.63 -25.80 12.03
C TYR A 312 16.53 -25.38 13.04
N LEU A 313 15.79 -26.33 13.63
CA LEU A 313 14.76 -26.02 14.64
C LEU A 313 15.27 -25.76 16.06
N LYS A 314 16.54 -26.09 16.38
CA LYS A 314 17.08 -25.91 17.75
C LYS A 314 17.89 -24.63 17.95
N ARG A 315 18.17 -23.87 16.88
CA ARG A 315 18.92 -22.60 16.93
C ARG A 315 18.05 -21.34 16.93
N ASN A 316 16.76 -21.44 16.62
CA ASN A 316 15.84 -20.28 16.56
C ASN A 316 14.96 -20.08 17.82
N LEU A 317 15.12 -20.91 18.86
CA LEU A 317 14.46 -20.69 20.16
C LEU A 317 15.33 -19.91 21.17
N THR A 318 16.64 -19.84 21.00
CA THR A 318 17.54 -19.17 21.94
C THR A 318 17.86 -17.72 21.57
N THR A 319 17.64 -17.29 20.32
CA THR A 319 17.86 -15.90 19.89
C THR A 319 16.63 -15.01 20.08
N LYS A 320 15.43 -15.60 20.17
CA LYS A 320 14.15 -14.88 20.35
C LYS A 320 13.89 -14.40 21.80
N MET A 321 14.67 -14.86 22.78
CA MET A 321 14.54 -14.44 24.20
C MET A 321 15.36 -13.20 24.58
N ASN A 322 16.29 -12.73 23.74
CA ASN A 322 17.18 -11.61 24.10
C ASN A 322 16.75 -10.23 23.58
N PHE A 323 15.86 -10.15 22.57
CA PHE A 323 15.36 -8.85 22.08
C PHE A 323 14.11 -8.34 22.81
N PHE A 324 13.32 -9.23 23.42
CA PHE A 324 12.13 -8.83 24.21
C PHE A 324 12.41 -8.57 25.70
N SER A 325 13.61 -8.85 26.22
CA SER A 325 13.92 -8.70 27.66
C SER A 325 14.60 -7.38 28.06
N VAL A 326 15.01 -6.55 27.10
CA VAL A 326 15.67 -5.26 27.37
C VAL A 326 14.67 -4.11 27.51
N SER A 327 13.51 -4.17 26.85
CA SER A 327 12.50 -3.10 26.91
C SER A 327 11.54 -3.22 28.12
N THR A 328 11.37 -4.41 28.71
CA THR A 328 10.42 -4.64 29.82
C THR A 328 11.07 -4.74 31.20
N ARG A 329 12.41 -4.78 31.30
CA ARG A 329 13.12 -4.81 32.60
C ARG A 329 13.46 -3.45 33.20
N ILE A 330 13.29 -2.36 32.45
CA ILE A 330 13.53 -0.99 32.96
C ILE A 330 12.24 -0.37 33.55
N ILE A 331 11.05 -0.84 33.14
CA ILE A 331 9.77 -0.27 33.60
C ILE A 331 9.21 -1.02 34.85
N SER A 332 9.53 -2.31 35.05
CA SER A 332 8.98 -3.09 36.18
C SER A 332 9.79 -3.08 37.48
N LYS A 333 10.85 -2.26 37.60
CA LYS A 333 11.63 -2.13 38.85
C LYS A 333 11.48 -0.79 39.59
N LYS A 334 10.61 0.12 39.11
CA LYS A 334 10.35 1.42 39.77
C LYS A 334 8.92 1.61 40.29
N ILE A 335 8.04 0.61 40.16
CA ILE A 335 6.64 0.65 40.65
C ILE A 335 6.44 -0.21 41.93
N LEU A 336 7.50 -0.74 42.53
CA LEU A 336 7.44 -1.59 43.74
C LEU A 336 8.10 -0.97 44.98
N ARG A 337 8.12 0.37 45.07
CA ARG A 337 8.51 1.09 46.29
C ARG A 337 7.68 2.37 46.43
N THR A 338 6.42 2.25 46.82
CA THR A 338 5.68 3.23 47.65
C THR A 338 4.22 2.79 47.80
N THR A 339 3.94 1.82 48.64
CA THR A 339 2.60 1.68 49.26
C THR A 339 2.72 0.93 50.58
N ALA A 340 2.88 1.67 51.67
CA ALA A 340 2.52 1.21 53.01
C ALA A 340 2.15 2.44 53.84
N THR A 341 0.88 2.82 53.79
CA THR A 341 0.14 3.36 54.96
C THR A 341 -1.33 3.40 54.60
N THR A 342 -2.08 2.55 55.27
CA THR A 342 -3.53 2.47 55.31
C THR A 342 -4.06 3.69 56.07
N THR A 343 -4.98 4.46 55.50
CA THR A 343 -5.92 5.25 56.30
C THR A 343 -7.25 5.38 55.55
N THR A 344 -8.28 4.89 56.22
CA THR A 344 -9.71 4.91 55.89
C THR A 344 -10.26 6.33 55.84
N ILE A 345 -10.94 6.69 54.75
CA ILE A 345 -11.93 7.78 54.73
C ILE A 345 -13.18 7.30 53.96
N LEU A 346 -14.33 7.39 54.61
CA LEU A 346 -15.68 7.07 54.14
C LEU A 346 -16.20 8.07 53.09
N PRO A 347 -17.23 7.73 52.28
CA PRO A 347 -17.71 8.57 51.19
C PRO A 347 -18.73 9.62 51.65
N VAL A 348 -18.67 10.83 51.08
CA VAL A 348 -19.67 11.90 51.23
C VAL A 348 -20.01 12.45 49.83
N PRO A 349 -21.28 12.81 49.54
CA PRO A 349 -21.87 12.61 48.22
C PRO A 349 -21.71 13.80 47.26
N ILE A 350 -21.91 13.46 45.98
CA ILE A 350 -21.93 14.34 44.81
C ILE A 350 -23.00 15.43 44.99
N LYS A 351 -22.60 16.70 44.85
CA LYS A 351 -23.49 17.81 44.51
C LYS A 351 -23.13 18.32 43.12
N ASN A 352 -24.13 18.33 42.25
CA ASN A 352 -24.15 19.11 41.01
C ASN A 352 -23.89 20.58 41.32
N ASP A 353 -22.94 21.20 40.64
CA ASP A 353 -23.16 22.54 40.10
C ASP A 353 -22.25 22.83 38.91
N SER A 354 -22.89 23.43 37.91
CA SER A 354 -22.35 23.90 36.64
C SER A 354 -21.44 25.11 36.81
N SER A 355 -20.20 25.02 36.35
CA SER A 355 -19.47 26.17 35.81
C SER A 355 -18.33 25.74 34.87
N HIS A 356 -18.44 26.19 33.62
CA HIS A 356 -17.37 26.18 32.62
C HIS A 356 -16.19 27.01 33.13
N LEU A 357 -15.07 26.39 33.49
CA LEU A 357 -13.69 26.89 33.38
C LEU A 357 -12.75 25.89 34.09
N SER A 358 -11.60 25.59 33.49
CA SER A 358 -10.45 24.81 34.05
C SER A 358 -10.18 23.36 33.57
N LEU A 359 -10.41 23.06 32.27
CA LEU A 359 -9.66 21.95 31.62
C LEU A 359 -8.33 22.41 31.01
N CYS A 360 -8.20 23.70 30.68
CA CYS A 360 -6.98 24.26 30.09
C CYS A 360 -5.82 24.41 31.09
N SER A 361 -6.11 24.66 32.38
CA SER A 361 -5.07 24.79 33.42
C SER A 361 -4.47 23.43 33.80
N TYR A 362 -5.28 22.37 33.86
CA TYR A 362 -4.81 21.01 34.13
C TYR A 362 -3.97 20.44 32.99
N LEU A 363 -4.36 20.69 31.73
CA LEU A 363 -3.56 20.29 30.56
C LEU A 363 -2.24 21.05 30.45
N LEU A 364 -2.22 22.35 30.78
CA LEU A 364 -0.96 23.11 30.82
C LEU A 364 -0.01 22.59 31.91
N HIS A 365 -0.52 22.25 33.09
CA HIS A 365 0.32 21.68 34.16
C HIS A 365 0.87 20.30 33.79
N ILE A 366 0.09 19.46 33.13
CA ILE A 366 0.54 18.14 32.68
C ILE A 366 1.58 18.27 31.55
N ILE A 367 1.40 19.20 30.61
CA ILE A 367 2.37 19.45 29.54
C ILE A 367 3.68 20.01 30.08
N VAL A 368 3.64 20.94 31.05
CA VAL A 368 4.85 21.47 31.70
C VAL A 368 5.59 20.39 32.48
N ILE A 369 4.88 19.50 33.18
CA ILE A 369 5.49 18.36 33.89
C ILE A 369 6.11 17.36 32.91
N ILE A 370 5.45 17.07 31.77
CA ILE A 370 5.99 16.18 30.74
C ILE A 370 7.24 16.79 30.08
N ILE A 371 7.25 18.09 29.82
CA ILE A 371 8.41 18.79 29.24
C ILE A 371 9.60 18.81 30.22
N ILE A 372 9.37 19.04 31.51
CA ILE A 372 10.42 18.98 32.55
C ILE A 372 10.99 17.55 32.65
N ILE A 373 10.13 16.52 32.61
CA ILE A 373 10.55 15.12 32.64
C ILE A 373 11.34 14.72 31.38
N ILE A 374 11.03 15.28 30.21
CA ILE A 374 11.76 15.01 28.97
C ILE A 374 13.13 15.70 28.96
N ILE A 375 13.22 16.93 29.49
CA ILE A 375 14.47 17.69 29.55
C ILE A 375 15.46 17.06 30.55
N ASP A 376 14.99 16.59 31.70
CA ASP A 376 15.83 15.94 32.73
C ASP A 376 16.32 14.53 32.32
N ASN A 377 15.80 13.94 31.23
CA ASN A 377 16.27 12.65 30.70
C ASN A 377 17.22 12.79 29.49
N PHE A 378 17.54 14.03 29.08
CA PHE A 378 18.41 14.31 27.93
C PHE A 378 19.72 15.06 28.27
N PHE A 379 20.04 15.26 29.55
CA PHE A 379 21.34 15.76 30.02
C PHE A 379 22.03 14.79 30.99
#